data_AF-A0A439IAG3-F1
#
_entry.id   AF-A0A439IAG3-F1
#
_cell.length_a   1.000
_cell.length_b   1.000
_cell.length_c   1.000
_cell.angle_alpha   90.00
_cell.angle_beta   90.00
_cell.angle_gamma   90.00
#
_symmetry.space_group_name_H-M   'P 1'
#
loop_
_entity.id
_entity.type
_entity.pdbx_description
1 polymer ?
#
loop_
_entity_poly.entity_id
_entity_poly.type
_entity_poly.pdbx_seq_one_letter_code
_entity_poly.pdbx_strand_id
1 'polypeptide(L)' 'MLGRKERDQLELFMTGSLRQLIPDDHILARVDRVLDLSWLRDEVANLYCTDNGRPGIDPEVAVRLMLAGFLLGIVHDRR' A
#
# COMPACT_ATOMS: atom_id res chain seq x y z
N MET A 1 -15.58 7.37 -2.17
CA MET A 1 -14.49 8.37 -2.29
C MET A 1 -13.13 7.71 -2.45
N LEU A 2 -12.25 8.31 -3.26
CA LEU A 2 -10.86 7.91 -3.42
C LEU A 2 -10.04 8.31 -2.18
N GLY A 3 -10.10 7.46 -1.16
CA GLY A 3 -9.45 7.72 0.12
C GLY A 3 -7.93 7.72 -0.02
N ARG A 4 -7.28 8.66 0.68
CA ARG A 4 -5.86 8.59 1.00
C ARG A 4 -5.79 8.51 2.51
N LYS A 5 -5.31 7.39 3.04
CA LYS A 5 -4.95 7.34 4.47
C LYS A 5 -3.55 7.91 4.57
N GLU A 6 -3.44 9.12 5.10
CA GLU A 6 -2.15 9.60 5.58
C GLU A 6 -1.69 8.63 6.66
N ARG A 7 -0.50 8.08 6.46
CA ARG A 7 0.18 7.25 7.45
C ARG A 7 0.74 8.17 8.53
N ASP A 8 -0.15 8.89 9.21
CA ASP A 8 0.17 9.40 10.53
C ASP A 8 0.21 8.15 11.41
N GLN A 9 1.40 7.56 11.50
CA GLN A 9 1.66 6.52 12.49
C GLN A 9 1.30 7.15 13.83
N LEU A 10 0.16 6.77 14.40
CA LEU A 10 -0.06 6.94 15.83
C LEU A 10 1.00 6.11 16.54
N GLU A 11 2.13 6.75 16.84
CA GLU A 11 2.75 6.74 18.15
C GLU A 11 2.95 5.35 18.78
N LEU A 12 3.40 4.36 18.00
CA LEU A 12 4.31 3.38 18.57
C LEU A 12 5.66 4.09 18.55
N PHE A 13 6.17 4.48 19.72
CA PHE A 13 7.52 5.03 19.92
C PHE A 13 8.59 4.06 19.42
N MET A 14 8.70 3.91 18.10
CA MET A 14 9.81 3.25 17.42
C MET A 14 10.85 4.35 17.24
N THR A 15 12.01 4.20 17.87
CA THR A 15 13.13 5.17 17.78
C THR A 15 13.82 5.11 16.40
N GLY A 16 13.08 4.84 15.32
CA GLY A 16 13.61 4.54 14.01
C GLY A 16 12.54 4.11 13.02
N SER A 17 12.92 3.97 11.75
CA SER A 17 12.02 3.56 10.68
C SER A 17 11.91 2.03 10.64
N LEU A 18 10.69 1.49 10.54
CA LEU A 18 10.45 0.06 10.32
C LEU A 18 11.21 -0.47 9.08
N ARG A 19 11.47 0.38 8.09
CA ARG A 19 12.24 0.01 6.89
C ARG A 19 13.68 -0.43 7.22
N GLN A 20 14.28 0.12 8.27
CA GLN A 20 15.65 -0.21 8.70
C GLN A 20 15.76 -1.63 9.26
N LEU A 21 14.62 -2.24 9.65
CA LEU A 21 14.57 -3.61 10.16
C LEU A 21 14.42 -4.66 9.04
N ILE A 22 14.23 -4.23 7.78
CA ILE A 22 13.98 -5.12 6.65
C ILE A 22 15.29 -5.30 5.85
N PRO A 23 15.78 -6.54 5.66
CA PRO A 23 16.93 -6.83 4.81
C PRO A 23 16.74 -6.30 3.38
N ASP A 24 17.82 -5.79 2.79
CA ASP A 24 17.77 -5.18 1.45
C ASP A 24 17.62 -6.19 0.32
N ASP A 25 17.93 -7.46 0.57
CA ASP A 25 17.72 -8.59 -0.33
C ASP A 25 16.30 -9.18 -0.24
N HIS A 26 15.50 -8.74 0.74
CA HIS A 26 14.11 -9.16 0.88
C HIS A 26 13.31 -8.81 -0.38
N ILE A 27 12.51 -9.76 -0.86
CA ILE A 27 11.79 -9.65 -2.14
C ILE A 27 10.95 -8.37 -2.23
N LEU A 28 10.20 -8.04 -1.17
CA LEU A 28 9.37 -6.83 -1.16
C LEU A 28 10.20 -5.54 -1.15
N ALA A 29 11.38 -5.53 -0.52
CA ALA A 29 12.27 -4.38 -0.53
C ALA A 29 12.89 -4.17 -1.92
N ARG A 30 13.19 -5.26 -2.63
CA ARG A 30 13.68 -5.20 -4.03
C ARG A 30 12.60 -4.72 -4.99
N VAL A 31 11.36 -5.17 -4.80
CA VAL A 31 10.21 -4.76 -5.62
C VAL A 31 9.86 -3.30 -5.39
N ASP A 32 9.82 -2.84 -4.13
CA ASP A 32 9.52 -1.45 -3.77
C ASP A 32 10.46 -0.44 -4.45
N ARG A 33 11.73 -0.81 -4.69
CA ARG A 33 12.70 0.04 -5.41
C ARG A 33 12.40 0.25 -6.89
N VAL A 34 11.63 -0.63 -7.52
CA VAL A 34 11.38 -0.61 -8.98
C VAL A 34 9.91 -0.45 -9.32
N LEU A 35 9.02 -0.61 -8.35
CA LEU A 35 7.58 -0.54 -8.53
C LEU A 35 7.08 0.90 -8.48
N ASP A 36 6.82 1.48 -9.65
CA ASP A 36 6.16 2.77 -9.78
C ASP A 36 4.65 2.59 -10.01
N LEU A 37 3.85 3.15 -9.09
CA LEU A 37 2.38 3.17 -9.13
C LEU A 37 1.82 4.60 -9.11
N SER A 38 2.66 5.61 -9.31
CA SER A 38 2.26 7.02 -9.24
C SER A 38 1.13 7.38 -10.23
N TRP A 39 1.04 6.67 -11.35
CA TRP A 39 0.01 6.80 -12.38
C TRP A 39 -1.35 6.20 -11.99
N LEU A 40 -1.36 5.25 -11.05
CA LEU A 40 -2.53 4.40 -10.79
C LEU A 40 -3.71 5.22 -10.27
N ARG A 41 -3.43 6.22 -9.44
CA ARG A 41 -4.46 7.03 -8.80
C ARG A 41 -5.29 7.80 -9.83
N ASP A 42 -4.63 8.39 -10.82
CA ASP A 42 -5.28 9.17 -11.87
C ASP A 42 -6.07 8.26 -12.81
N GLU A 43 -5.52 7.09 -13.14
CA GLU A 43 -6.16 6.10 -14.02
C GLU A 43 -7.50 5.62 -13.46
N VAL A 44 -7.58 5.39 -12.15
CA VAL A 44 -8.80 4.87 -11.51
C VAL A 44 -9.72 5.97 -10.99
N ALA A 45 -9.33 7.25 -11.04
CA ALA A 45 -10.05 8.34 -10.39
C ALA A 45 -11.54 8.40 -10.81
N ASN A 46 -11.80 8.22 -12.10
CA ASN A 46 -13.15 8.26 -12.69
C ASN A 46 -14.07 7.11 -12.22
N LEU A 47 -13.51 6.05 -11.63
CA LEU A 47 -14.27 4.91 -11.10
C LEU A 47 -14.76 5.15 -9.66
N TYR A 48 -14.29 6.22 -9.00
CA TYR A 48 -14.65 6.55 -7.64
C TYR A 48 -15.55 7.79 -7.61
N CYS A 49 -16.56 7.76 -6.75
CA CYS A 49 -17.34 8.96 -6.46
C CYS A 49 -16.46 9.99 -5.73
N THR A 50 -16.52 11.24 -6.17
CA THR A 50 -15.74 12.38 -5.66
C THR A 50 -16.09 12.76 -4.23
N ASP A 51 -17.37 12.72 -3.88
CA ASP A 51 -17.94 13.41 -2.72
C ASP A 51 -19.00 12.58 -1.98
N ASN A 52 -19.25 11.33 -2.40
CA ASN A 52 -20.18 10.43 -1.72
C ASN A 52 -19.52 9.10 -1.28
N GLY A 53 -19.99 8.60 -0.13
CA GLY A 53 -19.61 7.32 0.44
C GLY A 53 -18.34 7.33 1.29
N ARG A 54 -18.03 6.16 1.87
CA ARG A 54 -16.85 5.95 2.71
C ARG A 54 -15.55 6.10 1.88
N PRO A 55 -14.50 6.74 2.41
CA PRO A 55 -13.17 6.70 1.80
C PRO A 55 -12.67 5.26 1.69
N GLY A 56 -12.34 4.84 0.47
CA GLY A 56 -11.74 3.54 0.21
C GLY A 56 -10.28 3.46 0.66
N ILE A 57 -9.71 2.26 0.57
CA ILE A 57 -8.26 2.08 0.61
C ILE A 57 -7.62 2.81 -0.59
N ASP A 58 -6.44 3.37 -0.38
CA ASP A 58 -5.69 3.98 -1.48
C ASP A 58 -5.33 2.90 -2.52
N PRO A 59 -5.55 3.15 -3.83
CA PRO A 59 -5.37 2.13 -4.86
C PRO A 59 -3.94 1.61 -4.94
N GLU A 60 -2.92 2.45 -4.71
CA GLU A 60 -1.53 1.98 -4.68
C GLU A 60 -1.31 0.99 -3.53
N VAL A 61 -1.90 1.26 -2.38
CA VAL A 61 -1.81 0.37 -1.21
C VAL A 61 -2.50 -0.96 -1.50
N ALA A 62 -3.67 -0.94 -2.14
CA ALA A 62 -4.38 -2.16 -2.51
C ALA A 62 -3.54 -3.04 -3.43
N VAL A 63 -2.97 -2.46 -4.50
CA VAL A 63 -2.09 -3.18 -5.44
C VAL A 63 -0.83 -3.71 -4.75
N ARG A 64 -0.18 -2.90 -3.90
CA ARG A 64 0.98 -3.35 -3.13
C ARG A 64 0.66 -4.52 -2.19
N LEU A 65 -0.51 -4.52 -1.54
CA LEU A 65 -0.94 -5.63 -0.68
C LEU A 65 -1.20 -6.91 -1.50
N MET A 66 -1.89 -6.81 -2.64
CA MET A 66 -2.13 -7.96 -3.52
C MET A 66 -0.81 -8.54 -4.06
N LEU A 67 0.11 -7.67 -4.50
CA LEU A 67 1.42 -8.09 -4.97
C LEU A 67 2.27 -8.72 -3.86
N ALA A 68 2.26 -8.12 -2.67
CA ALA A 68 2.95 -8.69 -1.51
C ALA A 68 2.38 -10.06 -1.15
N GLY A 69 1.05 -10.21 -1.13
CA GLY A 69 0.39 -11.49 -0.89
C GLY A 69 0.80 -12.55 -1.92
N PHE A 70 0.81 -12.18 -3.20
CA PHE A 70 1.29 -13.06 -4.27
C PHE A 70 2.75 -13.49 -4.07
N LEU A 71 3.67 -12.54 -3.85
CA LEU A 71 5.10 -12.80 -3.70
C LEU A 71 5.45 -13.60 -2.44
N LEU A 72 4.64 -13.45 -1.38
CA LEU A 72 4.82 -14.19 -0.12
C LEU A 72 4.02 -15.50 -0.07
N GLY A 73 3.28 -15.85 -1.12
CA GLY A 73 2.45 -17.06 -1.15
C GLY A 73 1.25 -17.01 -0.20
N ILE A 74 0.76 -15.82 0.15
CA ILE A 74 -0.44 -15.63 0.97
C ILE A 74 -1.67 -15.89 0.09
N VAL A 75 -2.31 -17.04 0.31
CA VAL A 75 -3.47 -17.50 -0.48
C VAL A 75 -4.80 -16.97 0.07
N HIS A 76 -4.82 -16.49 1.31
CA HIS A 76 -6.05 -16.05 1.98
C HIS A 76 -5.85 -14.67 2.62
N ASP A 77 -6.46 -13.65 2.04
CA ASP A 77 -6.42 -12.27 2.55
C ASP A 77 -7.45 -12.04 3.69
N ARG A 78 -8.41 -12.96 3.88
CA ARG A 78 -9.59 -12.77 4.75
C ARG A 78 -10.00 -13.98 5.59
N ARG A 79 -9.08 -14.89 5.91
CA ARG A 79 -9.38 -15.99 6.85
C ARG A 79 -9.08 -15.58 8.28
#